data_AF-A0A329MII4-F1
#
_entry.id   AF-A0A329MII4-F1
#
_cell.length_a   1.000
_cell.length_b   1.000
_cell.length_c   1.000
_cell.angle_alpha   90.00
_cell.angle_beta   90.00
_cell.angle_gamma   90.00
#
_symmetry.space_group_name_H-M   'P 1'
#
loop_
_entity.id
_entity.type
_entity.pdbx_description
1 polymer ?
#
loop_
_entity_poly.entity_id
_entity_poly.type
_entity_poly.pdbx_seq_one_letter_code
_entity_poly.pdbx_strand_id
1 'polypeptide(L)'
;MAIVIAEDGSFITVPTKIVMKDGKRYAEVYTFVDGTIALIPHQQSFADTQGHWAKAAIDEFASRLIVSGMTETTFVPDADVTRAEFTAILGRALGLVSTPYQGRFNDLPPDNWAAASIPLNRSLIQGYENSSFRPNQNMTREETIVVITRALQMVGVKVALSDDKVKQILGQYGNADKVSGWAENAVAVAIETGLLQGKTAHTLASQDPVTRAEIVIMIRRMLEYANLI
;
A
#
# COMPACT_ATOMS: atom_id res chain seq x y z
N MET A 1 7.79 14.22 9.14
CA MET A 1 7.73 12.73 9.11
C MET A 1 9.10 12.18 9.49
N ALA A 2 9.23 10.90 9.81
CA ALA A 2 10.52 10.30 10.12
C ALA A 2 11.10 9.51 8.93
N ILE A 3 12.42 9.55 8.80
CA ILE A 3 13.21 8.70 7.92
C ILE A 3 14.27 7.97 8.72
N VAL A 4 14.71 6.83 8.21
CA VAL A 4 15.94 6.15 8.66
C VAL A 4 17.02 6.42 7.62
N ILE A 5 18.17 6.93 8.05
CA ILE A 5 19.36 7.14 7.23
C ILE A 5 20.22 5.88 7.29
N ALA A 6 20.46 5.25 6.14
CA ALA A 6 21.32 4.09 5.98
C ALA A 6 22.80 4.50 5.92
N GLU A 7 23.71 3.53 6.10
CA GLU A 7 25.16 3.78 6.11
C GLU A 7 25.70 4.37 4.80
N ASP A 8 25.06 4.06 3.66
CA ASP A 8 25.41 4.58 2.34
C ASP A 8 24.86 5.99 2.06
N GLY A 9 24.20 6.61 3.05
CA GLY A 9 23.58 7.93 2.93
C GLY A 9 22.21 7.94 2.26
N SER A 10 21.72 6.78 1.79
CA SER A 10 20.32 6.65 1.36
C SER A 10 19.37 6.74 2.55
N PHE A 11 18.09 6.98 2.29
CA PHE A 11 17.08 7.03 3.33
C PHE A 11 15.86 6.17 3.01
N ILE A 12 15.21 5.71 4.07
CA ILE A 12 13.96 4.95 4.03
C ILE A 12 12.90 5.74 4.78
N THR A 13 11.74 5.94 4.16
CA THR A 13 10.57 6.51 4.83
C THR A 13 10.01 5.49 5.80
N VAL A 14 9.67 5.89 7.02
CA VAL A 14 9.16 4.97 8.04
C VAL A 14 7.81 5.43 8.57
N PRO A 15 6.86 4.51 8.82
CA PRO A 15 5.61 4.87 9.49
C PRO A 15 5.89 5.64 10.77
N THR A 16 5.23 6.78 10.90
CA THR A 16 5.43 7.71 12.01
C THR A 16 4.08 8.16 12.51
N LYS A 17 3.83 7.92 13.80
CA LYS A 17 2.66 8.40 14.51
C LYS A 17 3.06 9.52 15.47
N ILE A 18 2.33 10.63 15.46
CA ILE A 18 2.54 11.71 16.43
C ILE A 18 1.61 11.52 17.61
N VAL A 19 2.15 11.45 18.81
CA VAL A 19 1.38 11.23 20.06
C VAL A 19 1.66 12.32 21.08
N MET A 20 0.66 12.62 21.90
CA MET A 20 0.80 13.48 23.07
C MET A 20 0.93 12.62 24.32
N LYS A 21 2.01 12.82 25.10
CA LYS A 21 2.20 12.20 26.42
C LYS A 21 2.65 13.29 27.39
N ASP A 22 1.91 13.47 28.49
CA ASP A 22 2.20 14.46 29.54
C ASP A 22 2.42 15.89 29.00
N GLY A 23 1.59 16.32 28.05
CA GLY A 23 1.67 17.65 27.42
C GLY A 23 2.82 17.82 26.42
N LYS A 24 3.63 16.78 26.17
CA LYS A 24 4.73 16.79 25.20
C LYS A 24 4.37 15.98 23.96
N ARG A 25 4.87 16.43 22.80
CA ARG A 25 4.75 15.73 21.51
C ARG A 25 5.88 14.73 21.36
N TYR A 26 5.52 13.50 21.00
CA TYR A 26 6.46 12.43 20.65
C TYR A 26 6.17 11.93 19.24
N ALA A 27 7.21 11.49 18.54
CA ALA A 27 7.09 10.71 17.32
C ALA A 27 7.34 9.24 17.67
N GLU A 28 6.33 8.40 17.50
CA GLU A 28 6.47 6.94 17.53
C GLU A 28 6.82 6.49 16.11
N VAL A 29 7.98 5.87 15.95
CA VAL A 29 8.54 5.46 14.65
C VAL A 29 8.59 3.94 14.60
N TYR A 30 8.03 3.37 13.55
CA TYR A 30 8.04 1.93 13.29
C TYR A 30 9.01 1.63 12.16
N THR A 31 10.01 0.80 12.42
CA THR A 31 11.06 0.47 11.44
C THR A 31 11.40 -1.01 11.48
N PHE A 32 11.72 -1.58 10.32
CA PHE A 32 12.26 -2.93 10.16
C PHE A 32 13.80 -2.96 10.13
N VAL A 33 14.43 -1.79 10.18
CA VAL A 33 15.88 -1.63 10.13
C VAL A 33 16.39 -0.70 11.21
N ASP A 34 17.62 -0.96 11.63
CA ASP A 34 18.38 -0.09 12.51
C ASP A 34 18.97 1.08 11.72
N GLY A 35 19.22 2.20 12.40
CA GLY A 35 19.87 3.35 11.80
C GLY A 35 19.58 4.66 12.52
N THR A 36 20.09 5.75 11.96
CA THR A 36 19.82 7.10 12.50
C THR A 36 18.43 7.55 12.06
N ILE A 37 17.57 7.85 13.02
CA ILE A 37 16.23 8.39 12.75
C ILE A 37 16.32 9.92 12.68
N ALA A 38 15.84 10.50 11.60
CA ALA A 38 15.71 11.94 11.43
C ALA A 38 14.24 12.34 11.21
N LEU A 39 13.82 13.43 11.85
CA LEU A 39 12.53 14.06 11.59
C LEU A 39 12.73 15.17 10.56
N ILE A 40 12.07 15.05 9.41
CA ILE A 40 12.15 16.03 8.33
C ILE A 40 10.79 16.71 8.10
N PRO A 41 10.76 18.06 8.00
CA PRO A 41 9.62 18.78 7.49
C PRO A 41 9.60 18.67 5.96
N HIS A 42 8.47 18.24 5.41
CA HIS A 42 8.24 18.20 3.98
C HIS A 42 6.74 18.36 3.75
N GLN A 43 6.37 19.24 2.81
CA GLN A 43 4.98 19.50 2.45
C GLN A 43 4.90 19.44 0.93
N GLN A 44 3.98 18.63 0.43
CA GLN A 44 3.73 18.46 -1.00
C GLN A 44 2.23 18.49 -1.26
N SER A 45 1.84 19.16 -2.34
CA SER A 45 0.47 19.17 -2.85
C SER A 45 0.48 19.27 -4.37
N PHE A 46 -0.61 18.86 -5.02
CA PHE A 46 -0.70 18.83 -6.47
C PHE A 46 -1.93 19.58 -6.98
N ALA A 47 -1.76 20.35 -8.06
CA ALA A 47 -2.79 21.23 -8.60
C ALA A 47 -4.00 20.46 -9.15
N ASP A 48 -3.76 19.30 -9.77
CA ASP A 48 -4.77 18.41 -10.35
C ASP A 48 -5.58 17.62 -9.31
N THR A 49 -5.20 17.69 -8.03
CA THR A 49 -5.95 17.05 -6.94
C THR A 49 -6.92 18.00 -6.24
N GLN A 50 -6.99 19.27 -6.66
CA GLN A 50 -7.92 20.24 -6.08
C GLN A 50 -9.37 19.82 -6.30
N GLY A 51 -10.16 19.74 -5.24
CA GLY A 51 -11.54 19.21 -5.26
C GLY A 51 -11.64 17.69 -5.38
N HIS A 52 -10.52 16.97 -5.51
CA HIS A 52 -10.51 15.52 -5.57
C HIS A 52 -10.72 14.90 -4.18
N TRP A 53 -11.56 13.86 -4.08
CA TRP A 53 -11.95 13.23 -2.81
C TRP A 53 -10.76 12.66 -2.02
N ALA A 54 -9.70 12.22 -2.71
CA ALA A 54 -8.49 11.67 -2.10
C ALA A 54 -7.41 12.72 -1.78
N LYS A 55 -7.65 14.02 -2.04
CA LYS A 55 -6.63 15.07 -1.96
C LYS A 55 -5.84 15.04 -0.65
N ALA A 56 -6.54 15.05 0.49
CA ALA A 56 -5.90 15.11 1.80
C ALA A 56 -4.95 13.92 2.04
N ALA A 57 -5.37 12.72 1.63
CA ALA A 57 -4.56 11.52 1.74
C ALA A 57 -3.36 11.55 0.79
N ILE A 58 -3.53 12.07 -0.43
CA ILE A 58 -2.45 12.23 -1.41
C ILE A 58 -1.40 13.21 -0.89
N ASP A 59 -1.82 14.40 -0.44
CA ASP A 59 -0.92 15.41 0.14
C ASP A 59 -0.16 14.84 1.35
N GLU A 60 -0.85 14.11 2.23
CA GLU A 60 -0.23 13.45 3.38
C GLU A 60 0.84 12.45 2.94
N PHE A 61 0.50 11.54 2.04
CA PHE A 61 1.42 10.50 1.57
C PHE A 61 2.61 11.08 0.81
N ALA A 62 2.40 12.13 0.02
CA ALA A 62 3.47 12.82 -0.69
C ALA A 62 4.37 13.60 0.28
N SER A 63 3.79 14.25 1.28
CA SER A 63 4.53 14.90 2.37
C SER A 63 5.35 13.90 3.19
N ARG A 64 4.89 12.64 3.28
CA ARG A 64 5.62 11.50 3.86
C ARG A 64 6.57 10.80 2.88
N LEU A 65 6.76 11.30 1.67
CA LEU A 65 7.58 10.72 0.59
C LEU A 65 7.19 9.27 0.21
N ILE A 66 5.98 8.84 0.57
CA ILE A 66 5.42 7.51 0.25
C ILE A 66 4.95 7.46 -1.20
N VAL A 67 4.47 8.58 -1.74
CA VAL A 67 4.11 8.74 -3.15
C VAL A 67 4.76 9.99 -3.73
N SER A 68 4.89 10.03 -5.05
CA SER A 68 5.45 11.16 -5.80
C SER A 68 4.52 11.49 -6.96
N GLY A 69 4.46 12.75 -7.38
CA GLY A 69 3.73 13.15 -8.57
C GLY A 69 4.40 12.66 -9.86
N MET A 70 3.67 12.73 -10.97
CA MET A 70 4.25 12.58 -12.31
C MET A 70 5.12 13.79 -12.67
N THR A 71 4.80 14.94 -12.09
CA THR A 71 5.61 16.16 -12.09
C THR A 71 5.64 16.75 -10.67
N GLU A 72 6.33 17.86 -10.49
CA GLU A 72 6.31 18.61 -9.21
C GLU A 72 4.90 19.10 -8.82
N THR A 73 3.99 19.29 -9.79
CA THR A 73 2.68 19.89 -9.56
C THR A 73 1.49 19.00 -9.96
N THR A 74 1.75 17.84 -10.58
CA THR A 74 0.72 16.93 -11.11
C THR A 74 0.86 15.53 -10.53
N PHE A 75 -0.22 14.97 -9.96
CA PHE A 75 -0.23 13.63 -9.37
C PHE A 75 -0.86 12.54 -10.26
N VAL A 76 -1.87 12.91 -11.04
CA VAL A 76 -2.74 12.06 -11.86
C VAL A 76 -3.53 11.04 -11.01
N PRO A 77 -4.45 11.49 -10.13
CA PRO A 77 -5.09 10.63 -9.13
C PRO A 77 -5.88 9.44 -9.71
N ASP A 78 -6.45 9.61 -10.90
CA ASP A 78 -7.30 8.60 -11.54
C ASP A 78 -6.56 7.68 -12.52
N ALA A 79 -5.24 7.80 -12.64
CA ALA A 79 -4.46 6.86 -13.43
C ALA A 79 -4.40 5.49 -12.75
N ASP A 80 -4.50 4.43 -13.56
CA ASP A 80 -4.27 3.07 -13.13
C ASP A 80 -2.83 2.88 -12.65
N VAL A 81 -2.65 1.94 -11.72
CA VAL A 81 -1.34 1.67 -11.13
C VAL A 81 -0.84 0.30 -11.53
N THR A 82 0.40 0.30 -12.02
CA THR A 82 1.11 -0.92 -12.33
C THR A 82 1.53 -1.65 -11.07
N ARG A 83 1.74 -2.95 -11.20
CA ARG A 83 2.17 -3.81 -10.11
C ARG A 83 3.50 -3.37 -9.50
N ALA A 84 4.44 -2.88 -10.31
CA ALA A 84 5.72 -2.35 -9.85
C ALA A 84 5.58 -1.05 -9.04
N GLU A 85 4.67 -0.16 -9.46
CA GLU A 85 4.39 1.08 -8.73
C GLU A 85 3.70 0.79 -7.40
N PHE A 86 2.70 -0.09 -7.40
CA PHE A 86 2.00 -0.48 -6.18
C PHE A 86 2.96 -1.06 -5.12
N THR A 87 3.85 -1.98 -5.52
CA THR A 87 4.86 -2.50 -4.60
C THR A 87 5.77 -1.40 -4.08
N ALA A 88 6.26 -0.51 -4.94
CA ALA A 88 7.12 0.59 -4.51
C ALA A 88 6.43 1.51 -3.49
N ILE A 89 5.14 1.81 -3.68
CA ILE A 89 4.35 2.62 -2.75
C ILE A 89 4.17 1.89 -1.41
N LEU A 90 3.75 0.61 -1.44
CA LEU A 90 3.54 -0.17 -0.22
C LEU A 90 4.84 -0.36 0.57
N GLY A 91 5.97 -0.57 -0.12
CA GLY A 91 7.28 -0.69 0.50
C GLY A 91 7.70 0.55 1.26
N ARG A 92 7.58 1.72 0.61
CA ARG A 92 7.83 3.03 1.26
C ARG A 92 6.87 3.28 2.42
N ALA A 93 5.59 2.95 2.26
CA ALA A 93 4.58 3.15 3.29
C ALA A 93 4.89 2.40 4.59
N LEU A 94 5.49 1.20 4.47
CA LEU A 94 5.84 0.32 5.59
C LEU A 94 7.30 0.48 6.07
N GLY A 95 8.11 1.29 5.40
CA GLY A 95 9.54 1.41 5.67
C GLY A 95 10.31 0.11 5.50
N LEU A 96 9.92 -0.66 4.48
CA LEU A 96 10.57 -1.91 4.14
C LEU A 96 11.85 -1.64 3.36
N VAL A 97 12.92 -2.34 3.76
CA VAL A 97 14.20 -2.27 3.06
C VAL A 97 14.31 -3.43 2.09
N SER A 98 14.66 -3.06 0.87
CA SER A 98 14.77 -4.00 -0.22
C SER A 98 16.17 -4.63 -0.23
N THR A 99 16.28 -5.93 0.08
CA THR A 99 17.51 -6.68 -0.20
C THR A 99 17.76 -6.74 -1.70
N PRO A 100 19.00 -6.65 -2.22
CA PRO A 100 19.25 -6.68 -3.66
C PRO A 100 18.49 -7.82 -4.36
N TYR A 101 17.69 -7.46 -5.37
CA TYR A 101 16.86 -8.43 -6.08
C TYR A 101 17.74 -9.36 -6.92
N GLN A 102 17.60 -10.66 -6.68
CA GLN A 102 18.47 -11.71 -7.22
C GLN A 102 18.02 -12.28 -8.58
N GLY A 103 17.25 -11.53 -9.39
CA GLY A 103 16.91 -11.98 -10.75
C GLY A 103 15.98 -13.20 -10.82
N ARG A 104 15.03 -13.34 -9.89
CA ARG A 104 14.19 -14.56 -9.79
C ARG A 104 13.06 -14.66 -10.81
N PHE A 105 12.66 -13.54 -11.40
CA PHE A 105 11.57 -13.46 -12.39
C PHE A 105 12.15 -13.27 -13.79
N ASN A 106 11.59 -13.98 -14.75
CA ASN A 106 12.07 -13.99 -16.13
C ASN A 106 11.84 -12.66 -16.89
N ASP A 107 10.87 -11.86 -16.44
CA ASP A 107 10.46 -10.59 -17.04
C ASP A 107 10.91 -9.37 -16.22
N LEU A 108 11.80 -9.58 -15.24
CA LEU A 108 12.32 -8.51 -14.42
C LEU A 108 13.84 -8.68 -14.20
N PRO A 109 14.66 -8.05 -15.04
CA PRO A 109 16.11 -7.96 -14.86
C PRO A 109 16.51 -7.22 -13.58
N PRO A 110 17.67 -7.53 -12.96
CA PRO A 110 18.11 -6.87 -11.73
C PRO A 110 18.37 -5.36 -11.80
N ASP A 111 18.65 -4.84 -12.99
CA ASP A 111 18.89 -3.42 -13.27
C ASP A 111 17.60 -2.63 -13.57
N ASN A 112 16.46 -3.31 -13.66
CA ASN A 112 15.17 -2.64 -13.82
C ASN A 112 14.82 -1.84 -12.55
N TRP A 113 14.32 -0.61 -12.69
CA TRP A 113 13.92 0.21 -11.54
C TRP A 113 12.92 -0.50 -10.61
N ALA A 114 12.01 -1.31 -11.16
CA ALA A 114 11.03 -2.07 -10.40
C ALA A 114 11.67 -3.19 -9.57
N ALA A 115 12.88 -3.64 -9.93
CA ALA A 115 13.62 -4.65 -9.15
C ALA A 115 13.88 -4.17 -7.71
N ALA A 116 14.01 -2.85 -7.51
CA ALA A 116 14.17 -2.26 -6.18
C ALA A 116 12.91 -2.37 -5.30
N SER A 117 11.73 -2.60 -5.87
CA SER A 117 10.47 -2.71 -5.12
C SER A 117 10.00 -4.16 -4.89
N ILE A 118 10.68 -5.15 -5.44
CA ILE A 118 10.39 -6.59 -5.27
C ILE A 118 10.79 -7.21 -3.93
N PRO A 119 11.88 -6.79 -3.28
CA PRO A 119 12.37 -7.52 -2.11
C PRO A 119 11.52 -7.34 -0.86
N LEU A 120 10.39 -6.61 -0.99
CA LEU A 120 9.29 -6.49 -0.05
C LEU A 120 8.67 -7.86 0.25
N ASN A 121 9.41 -8.68 1.00
CA ASN A 121 9.09 -10.01 1.52
C ASN A 121 8.33 -10.95 0.55
N ARG A 122 8.88 -12.14 0.30
CA ARG A 122 8.19 -13.21 -0.47
C ARG A 122 6.76 -13.49 0.02
N SER A 123 6.43 -13.13 1.26
CA SER A 123 5.09 -13.23 1.82
C SER A 123 4.08 -12.22 1.26
N LEU A 124 4.48 -11.01 0.84
CA LEU A 124 3.54 -9.97 0.41
C LEU A 124 3.12 -10.16 -1.04
N ILE A 125 4.11 -10.21 -1.94
CA ILE A 125 3.86 -10.31 -3.37
C ILE A 125 4.63 -11.48 -3.99
N GLN A 126 3.87 -12.36 -4.64
CA GLN A 126 4.38 -13.56 -5.30
C GLN A 126 4.29 -13.37 -6.82
N GLY A 127 5.21 -13.98 -7.57
CA GLY A 127 5.08 -14.04 -9.03
C GLY A 127 3.97 -14.99 -9.45
N TYR A 128 3.71 -15.01 -10.76
CA TYR A 128 2.78 -15.92 -11.37
C TYR A 128 3.42 -17.30 -11.61
N GLU A 129 2.59 -18.30 -11.89
CA GLU A 129 3.01 -19.71 -12.10
C GLU A 129 4.09 -19.88 -13.17
N ASN A 130 4.13 -18.98 -14.15
CA ASN A 130 5.12 -18.97 -15.24
C ASN A 130 6.43 -18.23 -14.87
N SER A 131 6.72 -18.05 -13.59
CA SER A 131 7.90 -17.34 -13.07
C SER A 131 8.01 -15.86 -13.51
N SER A 132 6.88 -15.23 -13.86
CA SER A 132 6.82 -13.80 -14.19
C SER A 132 6.38 -12.95 -13.00
N PHE A 133 6.86 -11.70 -12.95
CA PHE A 133 6.37 -10.68 -12.02
C PHE A 133 5.31 -9.78 -12.64
N ARG A 134 5.40 -9.51 -13.94
CA ARG A 134 4.55 -8.61 -14.72
C ARG A 134 4.56 -7.16 -14.19
N PRO A 135 5.72 -6.49 -14.18
CA PRO A 135 5.88 -5.19 -13.53
C PRO A 135 4.95 -4.10 -14.08
N ASN A 136 4.66 -4.15 -15.39
CA ASN A 136 3.85 -3.15 -16.09
C ASN A 136 2.36 -3.53 -16.18
N GLN A 137 1.94 -4.68 -15.61
CA GLN A 137 0.53 -5.03 -15.57
C GLN A 137 -0.18 -4.19 -14.51
N ASN A 138 -1.34 -3.62 -14.86
CA ASN A 138 -2.18 -2.90 -13.90
C ASN A 138 -2.71 -3.87 -12.84
N MET A 139 -2.68 -3.42 -11.59
CA MET A 139 -3.21 -4.17 -10.46
C MET A 139 -4.75 -4.12 -10.48
N THR A 140 -5.39 -5.27 -10.31
CA THR A 140 -6.83 -5.29 -10.01
C THR A 140 -7.09 -4.94 -8.55
N ARG A 141 -8.31 -4.51 -8.24
CA ARG A 141 -8.72 -4.22 -6.86
C ARG A 141 -8.54 -5.42 -5.94
N GLU A 142 -8.88 -6.64 -6.36
CA GLU A 142 -8.70 -7.83 -5.53
C GLU A 142 -7.23 -8.20 -5.32
N GLU A 143 -6.38 -8.09 -6.35
CA GLU A 143 -4.93 -8.32 -6.22
C GLU A 143 -4.34 -7.35 -5.20
N THR A 144 -4.70 -6.06 -5.28
CA THR A 144 -4.25 -5.04 -4.33
C THR A 144 -4.67 -5.37 -2.90
N ILE A 145 -5.92 -5.77 -2.70
CA ILE A 145 -6.45 -6.09 -1.37
C ILE A 145 -5.81 -7.34 -0.77
N VAL A 146 -5.51 -8.35 -1.58
CA VAL A 146 -4.77 -9.53 -1.11
C VAL A 146 -3.38 -9.15 -0.59
N VAL A 147 -2.67 -8.25 -1.28
CA VAL A 147 -1.35 -7.80 -0.81
C VAL A 147 -1.47 -6.91 0.42
N ILE A 148 -2.46 -6.01 0.49
CA ILE A 148 -2.68 -5.13 1.65
C ILE A 148 -3.04 -5.93 2.91
N THR A 149 -3.88 -6.97 2.79
CA THR A 149 -4.22 -7.83 3.93
C THR A 149 -3.03 -8.67 4.40
N ARG A 150 -2.16 -9.12 3.51
CA ARG A 150 -0.88 -9.75 3.88
C ARG A 150 0.06 -8.76 4.58
N ALA A 151 0.11 -7.51 4.12
CA ALA A 151 0.89 -6.46 4.78
C ALA A 151 0.38 -6.18 6.18
N LEU A 152 -0.94 -6.15 6.38
CA LEU A 152 -1.57 -6.01 7.69
C LEU A 152 -1.15 -7.15 8.64
N GLN A 153 -1.17 -8.39 8.16
CA GLN A 153 -0.69 -9.55 8.93
C GLN A 153 0.81 -9.47 9.26
N MET A 154 1.62 -8.96 8.33
CA MET A 154 3.06 -8.80 8.51
C MET A 154 3.40 -7.80 9.62
N VAL A 155 2.60 -6.73 9.78
CA VAL A 155 2.75 -5.77 10.89
C VAL A 155 2.07 -6.23 12.19
N GLY A 156 1.75 -7.53 12.29
CA GLY A 156 1.25 -8.16 13.51
C GLY A 156 -0.28 -8.14 13.67
N VAL A 157 -1.03 -7.59 12.71
CA VAL A 157 -2.48 -7.49 12.79
C VAL A 157 -3.14 -8.64 12.04
N LYS A 158 -3.66 -9.62 12.80
CA LYS A 158 -4.34 -10.79 12.24
C LYS A 158 -5.84 -10.66 12.43
N VAL A 159 -6.56 -10.71 11.31
CA VAL A 159 -8.03 -10.74 11.28
C VAL A 159 -8.45 -12.09 10.69
N ALA A 160 -9.17 -12.87 11.49
CA ALA A 160 -9.70 -14.16 11.08
C ALA A 160 -11.23 -14.07 10.99
N LEU A 161 -11.79 -14.51 9.87
CA LEU A 161 -13.22 -14.61 9.65
C LEU A 161 -13.58 -16.09 9.45
N SER A 162 -14.77 -16.49 9.90
CA SER A 162 -15.33 -17.79 9.52
C SER A 162 -15.84 -17.76 8.09
N ASP A 163 -15.94 -18.92 7.45
CA ASP A 163 -16.49 -19.06 6.09
C ASP A 163 -17.90 -18.46 5.97
N ASP A 164 -18.74 -18.63 7.00
CA ASP A 164 -20.09 -18.06 7.03
C ASP A 164 -20.07 -16.54 7.09
N LYS A 165 -19.14 -15.95 7.85
CA LYS A 165 -18.98 -14.50 7.94
C LYS A 165 -18.42 -13.92 6.63
N VAL A 166 -17.50 -14.62 5.97
CA VAL A 166 -17.02 -14.26 4.62
C VAL A 166 -18.19 -14.21 3.63
N LYS A 167 -19.01 -15.27 3.58
CA LYS A 167 -20.21 -15.33 2.73
C LYS A 167 -21.21 -14.22 3.05
N GLN A 168 -21.44 -13.95 4.33
CA GLN A 168 -22.35 -12.88 4.77
C GLN A 168 -21.88 -11.49 4.31
N ILE A 169 -20.57 -11.20 4.43
CA ILE A 169 -20.01 -9.90 4.01
C ILE A 169 -20.09 -9.75 2.49
N LEU A 170 -19.61 -10.76 1.75
CA LEU A 170 -19.58 -10.71 0.29
C LEU A 170 -21.01 -10.68 -0.30
N GLY A 171 -21.96 -11.40 0.32
CA GLY A 171 -23.36 -11.44 -0.11
C GLY A 171 -24.10 -10.10 -0.07
N GLN A 172 -23.51 -9.04 0.50
CA GLN A 172 -24.06 -7.68 0.45
C GLN A 172 -23.87 -7.00 -0.93
N TYR A 173 -23.00 -7.57 -1.78
CA TYR A 173 -22.63 -7.01 -3.07
C TYR A 173 -23.17 -7.88 -4.20
N GLY A 174 -23.85 -7.24 -5.17
CA GLY A 174 -24.51 -7.94 -6.27
C GLY A 174 -23.55 -8.61 -7.26
N ASN A 175 -22.27 -8.21 -7.26
CA ASN A 175 -21.21 -8.77 -8.10
C ASN A 175 -20.13 -9.51 -7.29
N ALA A 176 -20.48 -10.06 -6.13
CA ALA A 176 -19.57 -10.86 -5.32
C ALA A 176 -19.09 -12.13 -6.03
N ASP A 177 -19.86 -12.66 -6.99
CA ASP A 177 -19.50 -13.79 -7.86
C ASP A 177 -18.28 -13.50 -8.77
N LYS A 178 -17.87 -12.24 -8.89
CA LYS A 178 -16.67 -11.83 -9.64
C LYS A 178 -15.41 -11.77 -8.79
N VAL A 179 -15.52 -11.95 -7.47
CA VAL A 179 -14.36 -12.08 -6.60
C VAL A 179 -13.75 -13.45 -6.85
N SER A 180 -12.46 -13.51 -7.15
CA SER A 180 -11.80 -14.80 -7.30
C SER A 180 -11.78 -15.56 -5.97
N GLY A 181 -11.95 -16.88 -5.99
CA GLY A 181 -11.98 -17.70 -4.77
C GLY A 181 -10.74 -17.53 -3.86
N TRP A 182 -9.56 -17.29 -4.44
CA TRP A 182 -8.33 -17.02 -3.70
C TRP A 182 -8.31 -15.62 -3.02
N ALA A 183 -9.20 -14.71 -3.41
CA ALA A 183 -9.31 -13.35 -2.90
C ALA A 183 -10.47 -13.18 -1.91
N GLU A 184 -11.46 -14.08 -1.87
CA GLU A 184 -12.69 -13.92 -1.06
C GLU A 184 -12.43 -13.55 0.40
N ASN A 185 -11.58 -14.32 1.09
CA ASN A 185 -11.26 -14.04 2.50
C ASN A 185 -10.57 -12.68 2.67
N ALA A 186 -9.63 -12.32 1.79
CA ALA A 186 -8.93 -11.05 1.86
C ALA A 186 -9.87 -9.87 1.60
N VAL A 187 -10.76 -9.99 0.62
CA VAL A 187 -11.78 -8.97 0.31
C VAL A 187 -12.74 -8.81 1.48
N ALA A 188 -13.23 -9.91 2.06
CA ALA A 188 -14.10 -9.86 3.23
C ALA A 188 -13.41 -9.23 4.46
N VAL A 189 -12.15 -9.59 4.73
CA VAL A 189 -11.34 -8.95 5.78
C VAL A 189 -11.22 -7.45 5.53
N ALA A 190 -10.90 -7.04 4.30
CA ALA A 190 -10.74 -5.63 3.97
C ALA A 190 -12.05 -4.83 4.12
N ILE A 191 -13.21 -5.44 3.85
CA ILE A 191 -14.51 -4.81 4.08
C ILE A 191 -14.80 -4.71 5.58
N GLU A 192 -14.64 -5.80 6.34
CA GLU A 192 -14.89 -5.85 7.79
C GLU A 192 -14.03 -4.83 8.55
N THR A 193 -12.80 -4.64 8.11
CA THR A 193 -11.83 -3.71 8.72
C THR A 193 -11.95 -2.28 8.16
N GLY A 194 -12.82 -2.05 7.17
CA GLY A 194 -13.02 -0.74 6.54
C GLY A 194 -11.90 -0.30 5.59
N LEU A 195 -10.91 -1.16 5.31
CA LEU A 195 -9.82 -0.91 4.36
C LEU A 195 -10.36 -0.75 2.93
N LEU A 196 -11.33 -1.60 2.58
CA LEU A 196 -12.03 -1.57 1.31
C LEU A 196 -13.46 -1.08 1.51
N GLN A 197 -13.89 -0.20 0.61
CA GLN A 197 -15.30 0.09 0.39
C GLN A 197 -15.64 -0.26 -1.07
N GLY A 198 -16.87 -0.69 -1.30
CA GLY A 198 -17.37 -0.87 -2.67
C GLY A 198 -17.33 0.45 -3.45
N LYS A 199 -17.23 0.37 -4.78
CA LYS A 199 -17.40 1.53 -5.66
C LYS A 199 -18.79 2.14 -5.50
N THR A 200 -19.78 1.30 -5.16
CA THR A 200 -21.12 1.69 -4.72
C THR A 200 -21.52 0.87 -3.51
N ALA A 201 -22.70 1.13 -2.94
CA ALA A 201 -23.27 0.34 -1.85
C ALA A 201 -23.45 -1.16 -2.20
N HIS A 202 -23.53 -1.51 -3.50
CA HIS A 202 -23.80 -2.87 -3.96
C HIS A 202 -22.79 -3.40 -4.98
N THR A 203 -21.68 -2.68 -5.23
CA THR A 203 -20.69 -3.03 -6.26
C THR A 203 -19.28 -2.99 -5.72
N LEU A 204 -18.58 -4.13 -5.70
CA LEU A 204 -17.15 -4.21 -5.34
C LEU A 204 -16.23 -3.84 -6.51
N ALA A 205 -16.58 -4.38 -7.68
CA ALA A 205 -15.79 -4.29 -8.91
C ALA A 205 -14.36 -4.84 -8.71
N SER A 206 -14.25 -6.07 -8.19
CA SER A 206 -12.98 -6.69 -7.78
C SER A 206 -11.95 -6.81 -8.90
N GLN A 207 -12.41 -6.97 -10.15
CA GLN A 207 -11.55 -7.15 -11.33
C GLN A 207 -11.12 -5.83 -11.98
N ASP A 208 -11.70 -4.70 -11.58
CA ASP A 208 -11.34 -3.41 -12.18
C ASP A 208 -9.91 -3.02 -11.79
N PRO A 209 -9.17 -2.32 -12.68
CA PRO A 209 -7.93 -1.66 -12.31
C PRO A 209 -8.11 -0.72 -11.12
N VAL A 210 -7.08 -0.62 -10.28
CA VAL A 210 -7.05 0.31 -9.15
C VAL A 210 -6.33 1.59 -9.54
N THR A 211 -6.90 2.73 -9.14
CA THR A 211 -6.30 4.05 -9.38
C THR A 211 -5.24 4.42 -8.34
N ARG A 212 -4.39 5.41 -8.65
CA ARG A 212 -3.40 5.99 -7.72
C ARG A 212 -4.06 6.51 -6.44
N ALA A 213 -5.19 7.20 -6.56
CA ALA A 213 -5.97 7.69 -5.42
C ALA A 213 -6.48 6.56 -4.53
N GLU A 214 -6.99 5.49 -5.13
CA GLU A 214 -7.50 4.33 -4.38
C GLU A 214 -6.40 3.60 -3.62
N ILE A 215 -5.22 3.40 -4.23
CA ILE A 215 -4.07 2.79 -3.52
C ILE A 215 -3.66 3.62 -2.31
N VAL A 216 -3.54 4.94 -2.47
CA VAL A 216 -3.21 5.84 -1.34
C VAL A 216 -4.20 5.65 -0.20
N ILE A 217 -5.49 5.59 -0.51
CA ILE A 217 -6.55 5.49 0.50
C ILE A 217 -6.56 4.12 1.17
N MET A 218 -6.42 3.03 0.40
CA MET A 218 -6.38 1.68 0.97
C MET A 218 -5.14 1.48 1.86
N ILE A 219 -3.98 1.98 1.46
CA ILE A 219 -2.76 1.90 2.28
C ILE A 219 -2.89 2.81 3.51
N ARG A 220 -3.44 4.03 3.38
CA ARG A 220 -3.67 4.93 4.52
C ARG A 220 -4.56 4.29 5.57
N ARG A 221 -5.69 3.71 5.16
CA ARG A 221 -6.59 2.98 6.04
C ARG A 221 -5.90 1.79 6.71
N MET A 222 -5.03 1.08 5.99
CA MET A 222 -4.27 -0.03 6.56
C MET A 222 -3.30 0.43 7.63
N LEU A 223 -2.55 1.50 7.37
CA LEU A 223 -1.63 2.09 8.36
C LEU A 223 -2.37 2.64 9.58
N GLU A 224 -3.53 3.30 9.39
CA GLU A 224 -4.40 3.78 10.47
C GLU A 224 -4.95 2.61 11.30
N TYR A 225 -5.48 1.56 10.65
CA TYR A 225 -6.02 0.37 11.31
C TYR A 225 -4.93 -0.38 12.11
N ALA A 226 -3.71 -0.43 11.57
CA ALA A 226 -2.55 -0.99 12.25
C ALA A 226 -1.91 -0.05 13.29
N ASN A 227 -2.47 1.15 13.50
CA ASN A 227 -1.99 2.14 14.45
C ASN A 227 -0.54 2.62 14.19
N LEU A 228 -0.14 2.67 12.91
CA LEU A 228 1.21 3.03 12.46
C LEU A 228 1.37 4.51 12.11
N ILE A 229 0.26 5.23 11.89
CA ILE A 229 0.23 6.67 11.58
C ILE A 229 -0.79 7.44 12.42
#